data_AF-A0A1V6HZB9-F1
#
_entry.id   AF-A0A1V6HZB9-F1
#
_cell.length_a   1.000
_cell.length_b   1.000
_cell.length_c   1.000
_cell.angle_alpha   90.00
_cell.angle_beta   90.00
_cell.angle_gamma   90.00
#
_symmetry.space_group_name_H-M   'P 1'
#
loop_
_entity.id
_entity.type
_entity.pdbx_description
1 polymer ?
#
loop_
_entity_poly.entity_id
_entity_poly.type
_entity_poly.pdbx_seq_one_letter_code
_entity_poly.pdbx_strand_id
1 'polypeptide(L)'
;MNELPAWVKEQNDKKMPDDYLQREWSPLLETEKYNTAQADSSIYEYGIDMVYKTFPYKYEEISKSIKDYELLNLIPEGQTHLTDMAIAALYNEELGKDKFTDFLFINYSVSENIGKLFGPQSMEVEDLFLRLDRDLGHLISVIEDVVGKNNVLIYLTSNHGVSENPEYLADNKMPTGVFKQHYILTLLRSYLKAIYGEGDWVLDYNNNQIYLNKTLIEDSQISLNEFQEKVISFIINSAGISNAISSHQFQNIIFTQGMPKKMQNSFNQKRSGDIMISLKAGWIEDIPFVCNHNSGYKYDTNVPLIWYGWKVKKQNIFNNVNITSIAPTISKILNTPAPPASTGEVLNSVFNNK
;
A
#
# COMPACT_ATOMS: atom_id res chain seq x y z
N MET A 1 -7.03 26.46 -12.05
CA MET A 1 -5.73 26.94 -12.55
C MET A 1 -5.34 26.07 -13.73
N ASN A 2 -4.89 26.67 -14.84
CA ASN A 2 -4.52 25.95 -16.07
C ASN A 2 -2.99 25.87 -16.27
N GLU A 3 -2.20 26.40 -15.32
CA GLU A 3 -0.74 26.40 -15.36
C GLU A 3 -0.17 26.00 -13.99
N LEU A 4 1.05 25.46 -13.99
CA LEU A 4 1.82 25.21 -12.78
C LEU A 4 2.20 26.52 -12.09
N PRO A 5 2.23 26.56 -10.74
CA PRO A 5 2.81 27.69 -9.99
C PRO A 5 4.25 27.97 -10.43
N ALA A 6 4.67 29.23 -10.37
CA ALA A 6 6.01 29.65 -10.81
C ALA A 6 7.12 28.90 -10.06
N TRP A 7 7.00 28.77 -8.73
CA TRP A 7 7.98 28.05 -7.92
C TRP A 7 8.10 26.57 -8.32
N VAL A 8 7.01 25.92 -8.76
CA VAL A 8 7.05 24.53 -9.25
C VAL A 8 7.84 24.44 -10.56
N LYS A 9 7.62 25.40 -11.48
CA LYS A 9 8.41 25.49 -12.73
C LYS A 9 9.90 25.68 -12.41
N GLU A 10 10.22 26.59 -11.50
CA GLU A 10 11.60 26.84 -11.05
C GLU A 10 12.25 25.62 -10.38
N GLN A 11 11.51 24.85 -9.57
CA GLN A 11 12.03 23.60 -9.01
C GLN A 11 12.29 22.55 -10.10
N ASN A 12 11.38 22.40 -11.05
CA ASN A 12 11.55 21.47 -12.17
C ASN A 12 12.73 21.86 -13.06
N ASP A 13 12.94 23.16 -13.30
CA ASP A 13 14.02 23.69 -14.13
C ASP A 13 15.43 23.42 -13.54
N LYS A 14 15.53 23.14 -12.24
CA LYS A 14 16.79 22.69 -11.62
C LYS A 14 17.20 21.28 -12.07
N LYS A 15 16.27 20.48 -12.58
CA LYS A 15 16.51 19.10 -13.04
C LYS A 15 17.25 18.24 -12.01
N MET A 16 16.90 18.38 -10.73
CA MET A 16 17.48 17.57 -9.64
C MET A 16 17.47 16.05 -9.92
N PRO A 17 16.43 15.48 -10.58
CA PRO A 17 16.49 14.11 -11.10
C PRO A 17 17.76 13.73 -11.87
N ASP A 18 18.29 14.61 -12.73
CA ASP A 18 19.52 14.35 -13.50
C ASP A 18 20.73 14.18 -12.58
N ASP A 19 20.81 14.97 -11.51
CA ASP A 19 21.91 14.92 -10.54
C ASP A 19 21.85 13.66 -9.66
N TYR A 20 20.63 13.18 -9.34
CA TYR A 20 20.47 11.92 -8.61
C TYR A 20 20.87 10.72 -9.47
N LEU A 21 20.51 10.72 -10.76
CA LEU A 21 20.79 9.62 -11.68
C LEU A 21 22.28 9.51 -12.08
N GLN A 22 23.11 10.49 -11.73
CA GLN A 22 24.57 10.41 -11.83
C GLN A 22 25.23 9.70 -10.63
N ARG A 23 24.45 9.37 -9.60
CA ARG A 23 24.95 8.70 -8.39
C ARG A 23 24.92 7.18 -8.56
N GLU A 24 25.27 6.51 -7.48
CA GLU A 24 25.06 5.08 -7.30
C GLU A 24 24.38 4.81 -5.97
N TRP A 25 23.64 3.70 -5.91
CA TRP A 25 23.16 3.16 -4.66
C TRP A 25 24.23 2.24 -4.07
N SER A 26 24.89 2.73 -3.03
CA SER A 26 25.76 1.93 -2.18
C SER A 26 25.15 1.87 -0.77
N PRO A 27 25.41 0.82 0.03
CA PRO A 27 24.89 0.74 1.39
C PRO A 27 25.30 1.99 2.18
N LEU A 28 24.35 2.62 2.87
CA LEU A 28 24.58 3.80 3.69
C LEU A 28 25.51 3.50 4.88
N LEU A 29 25.41 2.29 5.43
CA LEU A 29 26.24 1.79 6.53
C LEU A 29 27.21 0.72 6.03
N GLU A 30 28.14 0.32 6.90
CA GLU A 30 28.94 -0.90 6.68
C GLU A 30 28.03 -2.12 6.61
N THR A 31 28.28 -3.03 5.68
CA THR A 31 27.42 -4.20 5.38
C THR A 31 27.14 -5.07 6.61
N GLU A 32 28.06 -5.18 7.56
CA GLU A 32 27.91 -5.96 8.78
C GLU A 32 26.86 -5.38 9.75
N LYS A 33 26.43 -4.13 9.54
CA LYS A 33 25.39 -3.47 10.35
C LYS A 33 23.98 -3.79 9.86
N TYR A 34 23.82 -4.32 8.65
CA TYR A 34 22.54 -4.80 8.11
C TYR A 34 22.22 -6.20 8.66
N ASN A 35 22.09 -6.31 9.99
CA ASN A 35 21.96 -7.59 10.67
C ASN A 35 20.50 -8.10 10.75
N THR A 36 19.55 -7.33 10.23
CA THR A 36 18.14 -7.74 10.11
C THR A 36 17.74 -8.18 8.72
N ALA A 37 18.51 -7.77 7.70
CA ALA A 37 18.33 -8.20 6.33
C ALA A 37 18.91 -9.60 6.04
N GLN A 38 18.45 -10.19 4.95
CA GLN A 38 19.09 -11.31 4.27
C GLN A 38 20.40 -10.86 3.62
N ALA A 39 21.19 -11.82 3.17
CA ALA A 39 22.39 -11.51 2.40
C ALA A 39 22.00 -10.79 1.09
N ASP A 40 22.80 -9.79 0.70
CA ASP A 40 22.67 -9.02 -0.54
C ASP A 40 22.44 -9.90 -1.78
N SER A 41 23.07 -11.08 -1.84
CA SER A 41 22.90 -12.03 -2.94
C SER A 41 21.70 -12.98 -2.75
N SER A 42 20.60 -12.53 -2.14
CA SER A 42 19.47 -13.40 -1.82
C SER A 42 18.79 -13.91 -3.09
N ILE A 43 18.44 -15.20 -3.10
CA ILE A 43 17.73 -15.82 -4.23
C ILE A 43 16.25 -15.41 -4.29
N TYR A 44 15.73 -14.84 -3.22
CA TYR A 44 14.32 -14.47 -3.08
C TYR A 44 14.00 -13.09 -3.68
N GLU A 45 14.96 -12.48 -4.38
CA GLU A 45 14.87 -11.13 -4.91
C GLU A 45 14.69 -11.12 -6.43
N TYR A 46 13.76 -10.30 -6.91
CA TYR A 46 13.53 -10.10 -8.34
C TYR A 46 14.56 -9.10 -8.90
N GLY A 47 14.81 -8.02 -8.15
CA GLY A 47 15.74 -6.96 -8.53
C GLY A 47 15.24 -6.03 -9.62
N ILE A 48 16.01 -4.99 -9.92
CA ILE A 48 15.67 -4.04 -10.98
C ILE A 48 15.98 -4.71 -12.34
N ASP A 49 14.99 -4.71 -13.23
CA ASP A 49 15.08 -5.30 -14.58
C ASP A 49 15.54 -6.78 -14.59
N MET A 50 15.29 -7.52 -13.50
CA MET A 50 15.75 -8.91 -13.26
C MET A 50 17.27 -9.12 -13.21
N VAL A 51 18.07 -8.07 -13.44
CA VAL A 51 19.53 -8.17 -13.58
C VAL A 51 20.26 -7.55 -12.39
N TYR A 52 19.75 -6.44 -11.86
CA TYR A 52 20.41 -5.71 -10.79
C TYR A 52 19.80 -6.12 -9.45
N LYS A 53 20.53 -6.92 -8.68
CA LYS A 53 20.07 -7.58 -7.45
C LYS A 53 21.04 -7.47 -6.28
N THR A 54 22.15 -6.76 -6.45
CA THR A 54 23.19 -6.65 -5.43
C THR A 54 23.80 -5.28 -5.48
N PHE A 55 24.23 -4.79 -4.33
CA PHE A 55 24.98 -3.55 -4.27
C PHE A 55 26.38 -3.66 -4.89
N PRO A 56 26.95 -2.56 -5.43
CA PRO A 56 26.32 -1.25 -5.63
C PRO A 56 25.52 -1.15 -6.94
N TYR A 57 24.44 -0.37 -6.93
CA TYR A 57 23.61 -0.09 -8.10
C TYR A 57 24.09 1.16 -8.84
N LYS A 58 24.70 0.98 -10.01
CA LYS A 58 25.18 2.08 -10.84
C LYS A 58 24.06 2.65 -11.70
N TYR A 59 23.54 3.82 -11.35
CA TYR A 59 22.36 4.39 -12.02
C TYR A 59 22.60 4.72 -13.49
N GLU A 60 23.80 5.13 -13.89
CA GLU A 60 24.17 5.35 -15.29
C GLU A 60 24.08 4.07 -16.15
N GLU A 61 24.26 2.89 -15.55
CA GLU A 61 24.13 1.61 -16.26
C GLU A 61 22.67 1.18 -16.31
N ILE A 62 21.95 1.28 -15.18
CA ILE A 62 20.55 0.86 -15.05
C ILE A 62 19.62 1.74 -15.88
N SER A 63 19.88 3.05 -15.96
CA SER A 63 19.12 4.00 -16.79
C SER A 63 19.20 3.73 -18.29
N LYS A 64 20.06 2.81 -18.75
CA LYS A 64 20.07 2.35 -20.15
C LYS A 64 18.93 1.38 -20.46
N SER A 65 18.45 0.63 -19.45
CA SER A 65 17.33 -0.30 -19.62
C SER A 65 16.00 0.27 -19.10
N ILE A 66 16.06 1.25 -18.21
CA ILE A 66 14.89 1.96 -17.67
C ILE A 66 14.78 3.34 -18.28
N LYS A 67 13.64 3.62 -18.93
CA LYS A 67 13.45 4.87 -19.67
C LYS A 67 13.20 6.05 -18.74
N ASP A 68 13.66 7.22 -19.20
CA ASP A 68 13.38 8.52 -18.59
C ASP A 68 13.71 8.53 -17.08
N TYR A 69 12.84 9.12 -16.27
CA TYR A 69 12.98 9.19 -14.81
C TYR A 69 12.30 8.05 -14.06
N GLU A 70 11.88 6.97 -14.75
CA GLU A 70 11.21 5.84 -14.09
C GLU A 70 12.08 5.20 -13.02
N LEU A 71 13.41 5.22 -13.19
CA LEU A 71 14.36 4.68 -12.22
C LEU A 71 14.22 5.35 -10.85
N LEU A 72 13.85 6.64 -10.76
CA LEU A 72 13.62 7.32 -9.48
C LEU A 72 12.53 6.66 -8.64
N ASN A 73 11.57 5.96 -9.26
CA ASN A 73 10.54 5.24 -8.52
C ASN A 73 11.06 3.94 -7.89
N LEU A 74 12.28 3.50 -8.24
CA LEU A 74 12.87 2.23 -7.86
C LEU A 74 14.17 2.40 -7.03
N ILE A 75 14.55 3.63 -6.68
CA ILE A 75 15.77 3.94 -5.92
C ILE A 75 15.49 4.94 -4.79
N PRO A 76 16.28 4.95 -3.70
CA PRO A 76 16.04 5.82 -2.55
C PRO A 76 15.95 7.32 -2.88
N GLU A 77 16.72 7.80 -3.88
CA GLU A 77 16.75 9.20 -4.28
C GLU A 77 15.39 9.74 -4.73
N GLY A 78 14.46 8.89 -5.19
CA GLY A 78 13.09 9.34 -5.49
C GLY A 78 12.35 9.85 -4.25
N GLN A 79 12.64 9.27 -3.09
CA GLN A 79 12.07 9.68 -1.81
C GLN A 79 12.73 10.98 -1.31
N THR A 80 14.05 11.12 -1.49
CA THR A 80 14.79 12.34 -1.17
C THR A 80 14.31 13.51 -2.04
N HIS A 81 14.09 13.26 -3.33
CA HIS A 81 13.52 14.25 -4.24
C HIS A 81 12.13 14.72 -3.80
N LEU A 82 11.28 13.79 -3.31
CA LEU A 82 9.98 14.14 -2.75
C LEU A 82 10.10 15.00 -1.48
N THR A 83 11.06 14.70 -0.60
CA THR A 83 11.35 15.52 0.58
C THR A 83 11.77 16.93 0.20
N ASP A 84 12.64 17.09 -0.80
CA ASP A 84 13.08 18.40 -1.28
C ASP A 84 11.92 19.20 -1.88
N MET A 85 11.02 18.53 -2.61
CA MET A 85 9.80 19.15 -3.14
C MET A 85 8.83 19.57 -2.03
N ALA A 86 8.69 18.77 -0.96
CA ALA A 86 7.87 19.12 0.20
C ALA A 86 8.42 20.33 0.95
N ILE A 87 9.75 20.42 1.09
CA ILE A 87 10.42 21.59 1.67
C ILE A 87 10.21 22.82 0.78
N ALA A 88 10.33 22.68 -0.55
CA ALA A 88 10.05 23.78 -1.47
C ALA A 88 8.60 24.27 -1.35
N ALA A 89 7.62 23.36 -1.26
CA ALA A 89 6.22 23.71 -1.02
C ALA A 89 6.04 24.46 0.31
N LEU A 90 6.64 23.98 1.40
CA LEU A 90 6.58 24.62 2.72
C LEU A 90 6.99 26.10 2.66
N TYR A 91 8.09 26.42 1.96
CA TYR A 91 8.57 27.79 1.84
C TYR A 91 7.75 28.64 0.88
N ASN A 92 7.44 28.13 -0.32
CA ASN A 92 6.85 28.92 -1.40
C ASN A 92 5.34 29.11 -1.25
N GLU A 93 4.65 28.19 -0.59
CA GLU A 93 3.22 28.32 -0.25
C GLU A 93 3.03 28.95 1.13
N GLU A 94 4.10 29.39 1.79
CA GLU A 94 4.08 30.03 3.13
C GLU A 94 3.30 29.22 4.19
N LEU A 95 3.39 27.88 4.12
CA LEU A 95 2.58 27.01 4.98
C LEU A 95 2.94 27.20 6.46
N GLY A 96 1.92 27.40 7.29
CA GLY A 96 2.05 27.59 8.73
C GLY A 96 2.62 28.95 9.12
N LYS A 97 2.64 29.94 8.21
CA LYS A 97 3.15 31.30 8.48
C LYS A 97 2.11 32.26 9.05
N ASP A 98 0.84 31.91 8.98
CA ASP A 98 -0.24 32.73 9.53
C ASP A 98 -1.06 31.99 10.61
N LYS A 99 -2.28 32.47 10.88
CA LYS A 99 -3.17 31.94 11.92
C LYS A 99 -4.12 30.85 11.43
N PHE A 100 -4.16 30.58 10.13
CA PHE A 100 -5.02 29.58 9.51
C PHE A 100 -4.24 28.26 9.39
N THR A 101 -4.92 27.15 9.66
CA THR A 101 -4.27 25.83 9.58
C THR A 101 -4.15 25.39 8.14
N ASP A 102 -2.92 25.16 7.70
CA ASP A 102 -2.61 24.49 6.44
C ASP A 102 -2.50 22.97 6.60
N PHE A 103 -2.58 22.23 5.49
CA PHE A 103 -2.46 20.78 5.47
C PHE A 103 -1.50 20.34 4.35
N LEU A 104 -0.37 19.73 4.72
CA LEU A 104 0.59 19.15 3.80
C LEU A 104 0.53 17.63 3.87
N PHE A 105 0.28 16.99 2.73
CA PHE A 105 0.26 15.53 2.59
C PHE A 105 1.45 15.07 1.74
N ILE A 106 2.22 14.11 2.26
CA ILE A 106 3.40 13.54 1.60
C ILE A 106 3.26 12.02 1.61
N ASN A 107 3.44 11.39 0.46
CA ASN A 107 3.36 9.93 0.31
C ASN A 107 4.66 9.37 -0.27
N TYR A 108 5.43 8.66 0.55
CA TYR A 108 6.71 8.05 0.16
C TYR A 108 6.49 6.70 -0.54
N SER A 109 6.15 6.75 -1.84
CA SER A 109 5.75 5.57 -2.64
C SER A 109 6.91 4.65 -3.07
N VAL A 110 8.15 5.12 -3.04
CA VAL A 110 9.33 4.34 -3.46
C VAL A 110 9.46 3.05 -2.64
N SER A 111 9.09 3.09 -1.36
CA SER A 111 9.09 1.93 -0.45
C SER A 111 8.25 0.76 -0.94
N GLU A 112 7.10 1.01 -1.59
CA GLU A 112 6.27 -0.05 -2.17
C GLU A 112 6.97 -0.70 -3.37
N ASN A 113 7.58 0.11 -4.24
CA ASN A 113 8.23 -0.39 -5.45
C ASN A 113 9.48 -1.20 -5.13
N ILE A 114 10.37 -0.67 -4.28
CA ILE A 114 11.56 -1.39 -3.81
C ILE A 114 11.12 -2.66 -3.04
N GLY A 115 10.11 -2.55 -2.18
CA GLY A 115 9.54 -3.70 -1.48
C GLY A 115 9.08 -4.82 -2.42
N LYS A 116 8.40 -4.50 -3.53
CA LYS A 116 7.95 -5.49 -4.53
C LYS A 116 9.09 -6.16 -5.30
N LEU A 117 10.20 -5.46 -5.50
CA LEU A 117 11.36 -5.97 -6.25
C LEU A 117 12.25 -6.86 -5.38
N PHE A 118 12.47 -6.47 -4.12
CA PHE A 118 13.47 -7.11 -3.26
C PHE A 118 12.86 -7.85 -2.06
N GLY A 119 11.64 -7.50 -1.64
CA GLY A 119 10.99 -8.11 -0.48
C GLY A 119 11.38 -7.46 0.85
N PRO A 120 10.57 -7.66 1.91
CA PRO A 120 10.70 -6.92 3.16
C PRO A 120 11.96 -7.23 3.98
N GLN A 121 12.66 -8.32 3.69
CA GLN A 121 13.89 -8.73 4.38
C GLN A 121 15.16 -8.44 3.56
N SER A 122 15.06 -7.71 2.46
CA SER A 122 16.22 -7.35 1.64
C SER A 122 17.08 -6.26 2.27
N MET A 123 18.36 -6.23 1.88
CA MET A 123 19.29 -5.18 2.31
C MET A 123 18.88 -3.81 1.74
N GLU A 124 18.28 -3.82 0.56
CA GLU A 124 17.69 -2.69 -0.16
C GLU A 124 16.58 -2.02 0.64
N VAL A 125 15.64 -2.81 1.18
CA VAL A 125 14.55 -2.27 2.00
C VAL A 125 15.11 -1.71 3.31
N GLU A 126 16.04 -2.40 3.97
CA GLU A 126 16.68 -1.88 5.18
C GLU A 126 17.41 -0.55 4.91
N ASP A 127 18.21 -0.48 3.84
CA ASP A 127 18.92 0.74 3.45
C ASP A 127 17.98 1.89 3.09
N LEU A 128 16.89 1.60 2.38
CA LEU A 128 15.86 2.57 2.05
C LEU A 128 15.26 3.20 3.30
N PHE A 129 14.94 2.39 4.32
CA PHE A 129 14.36 2.89 5.57
C PHE A 129 15.37 3.69 6.41
N LEU A 130 16.66 3.32 6.40
CA LEU A 130 17.72 4.14 7.01
C LEU A 130 17.84 5.51 6.34
N ARG A 131 17.72 5.57 5.02
CA ARG A 131 17.70 6.83 4.26
C ARG A 131 16.41 7.61 4.52
N LEU A 132 15.28 6.93 4.62
CA LEU A 132 13.99 7.56 4.91
C LEU A 132 13.99 8.20 6.29
N ASP A 133 14.59 7.54 7.29
CA ASP A 133 14.78 8.12 8.62
C ASP A 133 15.54 9.45 8.56
N ARG A 134 16.64 9.50 7.79
CA ARG A 134 17.40 10.74 7.57
C ARG A 134 16.57 11.82 6.87
N ASP A 135 15.85 11.46 5.82
CA ASP A 135 15.05 12.39 5.02
C ASP A 135 13.87 12.94 5.85
N LEU A 136 13.20 12.10 6.64
CA LEU A 136 12.18 12.52 7.61
C LEU A 136 12.77 13.42 8.69
N GLY A 137 13.94 13.07 9.23
CA GLY A 137 14.64 13.91 10.21
C GLY A 137 14.95 15.30 9.66
N HIS A 138 15.41 15.39 8.41
CA HIS A 138 15.65 16.66 7.74
C HIS A 138 14.36 17.47 7.56
N LEU A 139 13.31 16.85 7.01
CA LEU A 139 12.01 17.50 6.80
C LEU A 139 11.42 18.04 8.12
N ILE A 140 11.43 17.22 9.17
CA ILE A 140 10.92 17.60 10.48
C ILE A 140 11.73 18.78 11.04
N SER A 141 13.05 18.76 10.94
CA SER A 141 13.91 19.87 11.38
C SER A 141 13.53 21.17 10.66
N VAL A 142 13.39 21.13 9.32
CA VAL A 142 13.02 22.31 8.53
C VAL A 142 11.64 22.83 8.94
N ILE A 143 10.66 21.94 9.12
CA ILE A 143 9.32 22.33 9.58
C ILE A 143 9.38 22.97 10.97
N GLU A 144 10.17 22.43 11.89
CA GLU A 144 10.34 23.01 13.22
C GLU A 144 11.00 24.39 13.18
N ASP A 145 11.98 24.59 12.31
CA ASP A 145 12.65 25.89 12.13
C ASP A 145 11.72 26.93 11.50
N VAL A 146 10.86 26.51 10.57
CA VAL A 146 9.98 27.40 9.79
C VAL A 146 8.70 27.75 10.54
N VAL A 147 8.06 26.77 11.20
CA VAL A 147 6.72 26.88 11.80
C VAL A 147 6.78 26.87 13.33
N GLY A 148 7.79 26.20 13.90
CA GLY A 148 7.91 25.95 15.33
C GLY A 148 7.26 24.63 15.73
N LYS A 149 7.99 23.79 16.47
CA LYS A 149 7.53 22.49 17.00
C LYS A 149 6.16 22.50 17.67
N ASN A 150 5.86 23.57 18.40
CA ASN A 150 4.60 23.72 19.13
C ASN A 150 3.45 24.23 18.25
N ASN A 151 3.66 24.44 16.96
CA ASN A 151 2.66 24.94 16.01
C ASN A 151 2.40 23.96 14.85
N VAL A 152 3.09 22.81 14.83
CA VAL A 152 2.90 21.76 13.82
C VAL A 152 2.38 20.49 14.46
N LEU A 153 1.39 19.84 13.84
CA LEU A 153 1.00 18.47 14.15
C LEU A 153 1.45 17.55 13.00
N ILE A 154 2.28 16.57 13.30
CA ILE A 154 2.71 15.54 12.34
C ILE A 154 2.07 14.23 12.73
N TYR A 155 1.49 13.52 11.76
CA TYR A 155 1.15 12.11 11.90
C TYR A 155 1.81 11.32 10.77
N LEU A 156 2.36 10.16 11.10
CA LEU A 156 2.99 9.26 10.15
C LEU A 156 2.37 7.87 10.27
N THR A 157 1.97 7.31 9.14
CA THR A 157 1.36 5.98 9.04
C THR A 157 1.66 5.36 7.68
N SER A 158 1.21 4.14 7.46
CA SER A 158 1.26 3.47 6.16
C SER A 158 -0.15 3.13 5.67
N ASN A 159 -0.34 3.06 4.36
CA ASN A 159 -1.58 2.59 3.75
C ASN A 159 -1.76 1.06 3.91
N HIS A 160 -0.66 0.30 3.99
CA HIS A 160 -0.61 -1.13 4.26
C HIS A 160 0.80 -1.56 4.72
N GLY A 161 0.93 -2.78 5.19
CA GLY A 161 2.21 -3.49 5.27
C GLY A 161 2.48 -4.27 3.99
N VAL A 162 3.19 -5.39 4.10
CA VAL A 162 3.53 -6.25 2.97
C VAL A 162 3.68 -7.69 3.44
N SER A 163 3.33 -8.64 2.58
CA SER A 163 3.62 -10.06 2.79
C SER A 163 5.09 -10.38 2.54
N GLU A 164 5.50 -11.57 2.99
CA GLU A 164 6.82 -12.12 2.70
C GLU A 164 6.83 -12.89 1.38
N ASN A 165 8.01 -13.09 0.78
CA ASN A 165 8.15 -13.93 -0.40
C ASN A 165 7.67 -15.37 -0.13
N PRO A 166 6.74 -15.93 -0.94
CA PRO A 166 6.27 -17.30 -0.77
C PRO A 166 7.36 -18.37 -0.75
N GLU A 167 8.38 -18.25 -1.60
CA GLU A 167 9.51 -19.20 -1.65
C GLU A 167 10.33 -19.15 -0.37
N TYR A 168 10.60 -17.94 0.15
CA TYR A 168 11.24 -17.78 1.45
C TYR A 168 10.43 -18.42 2.58
N LEU A 169 9.12 -18.19 2.60
CA LEU A 169 8.23 -18.82 3.58
C LEU A 169 8.25 -20.35 3.47
N ALA A 170 8.26 -20.90 2.25
CA ALA A 170 8.29 -22.34 2.01
C ALA A 170 9.59 -22.97 2.55
N ASP A 171 10.75 -22.39 2.24
CA ASP A 171 12.06 -22.87 2.69
C ASP A 171 12.21 -22.79 4.22
N ASN A 172 11.52 -21.83 4.84
CA ASN A 172 11.42 -21.69 6.29
C ASN A 172 10.24 -22.44 6.92
N LYS A 173 9.58 -23.34 6.17
CA LYS A 173 8.51 -24.23 6.65
C LYS A 173 7.28 -23.48 7.20
N MET A 174 7.02 -22.28 6.70
CA MET A 174 5.85 -21.48 7.02
C MET A 174 4.72 -21.74 5.99
N PRO A 175 3.44 -21.63 6.39
CA PRO A 175 2.33 -21.75 5.45
C PRO A 175 2.39 -20.68 4.35
N THR A 176 2.33 -21.10 3.08
CA THR A 176 2.43 -20.20 1.93
C THR A 176 1.86 -20.83 0.66
N GLY A 177 1.79 -20.06 -0.42
CA GLY A 177 1.53 -20.53 -1.76
C GLY A 177 1.32 -19.39 -2.76
N VAL A 178 1.29 -19.74 -4.05
CA VAL A 178 0.93 -18.80 -5.12
C VAL A 178 -0.44 -19.22 -5.68
N PHE A 179 -1.41 -18.32 -5.55
CA PHE A 179 -2.74 -18.52 -6.12
C PHE A 179 -2.69 -18.22 -7.61
N LYS A 180 -2.75 -19.27 -8.44
CA LYS A 180 -2.75 -19.16 -9.90
C LYS A 180 -4.15 -18.79 -10.43
N GLN A 181 -4.51 -17.52 -10.31
CA GLN A 181 -5.84 -16.98 -10.59
C GLN A 181 -6.34 -17.30 -12.00
N HIS A 182 -5.48 -17.24 -13.02
CA HIS A 182 -5.86 -17.49 -14.42
C HIS A 182 -6.33 -18.93 -14.67
N TYR A 183 -5.69 -19.92 -14.03
CA TYR A 183 -6.12 -21.31 -14.14
C TYR A 183 -7.49 -21.52 -13.49
N ILE A 184 -7.70 -20.98 -12.29
CA ILE A 184 -8.98 -21.12 -11.58
C ILE A 184 -10.11 -20.43 -12.36
N LEU A 185 -9.87 -19.25 -12.93
CA LEU A 185 -10.86 -18.55 -13.75
C LEU A 185 -11.19 -19.29 -15.05
N THR A 186 -10.19 -19.92 -15.68
CA THR A 186 -10.40 -20.74 -16.90
C THR A 186 -11.26 -21.97 -16.58
N LEU A 187 -10.96 -22.65 -15.47
CA LEU A 187 -11.76 -23.79 -14.99
C LEU A 187 -13.18 -23.35 -14.61
N LEU A 188 -13.33 -22.20 -13.94
CA LEU A 188 -14.63 -21.64 -13.58
C LEU A 188 -15.46 -21.32 -14.83
N ARG A 189 -14.89 -20.65 -15.84
CA ARG A 189 -15.58 -20.36 -17.11
C ARG A 189 -16.04 -21.65 -17.80
N SER A 190 -15.18 -22.67 -17.83
CA SER A 190 -15.53 -23.98 -18.39
C SER A 190 -16.65 -24.68 -17.62
N TYR A 191 -16.60 -24.62 -16.29
CA TYR A 191 -17.63 -25.16 -15.40
C TYR A 191 -18.99 -24.48 -15.62
N LEU A 192 -19.02 -23.14 -15.65
CA LEU A 192 -20.25 -22.38 -15.87
C LEU A 192 -20.83 -22.66 -17.26
N LYS A 193 -19.98 -22.74 -18.29
CA LYS A 193 -20.39 -23.10 -19.65
C LYS A 193 -21.01 -24.50 -19.73
N ALA A 194 -20.49 -25.48 -19.00
CA ALA A 194 -21.03 -26.83 -18.98
C ALA A 194 -22.44 -26.89 -18.33
N ILE A 195 -22.73 -26.01 -17.38
CA ILE A 195 -24.00 -26.00 -16.64
C ILE A 195 -25.04 -25.14 -17.32
N TYR A 196 -24.65 -23.95 -17.77
CA TYR A 196 -25.57 -22.91 -18.24
C TYR A 196 -25.51 -22.69 -19.76
N GLY A 197 -24.62 -23.39 -20.47
CA GLY A 197 -24.43 -23.25 -21.91
C GLY A 197 -23.40 -22.18 -22.30
N GLU A 198 -23.25 -21.99 -23.62
CA GLU A 198 -22.34 -20.98 -24.18
C GLU A 198 -22.70 -19.57 -23.68
N GLY A 199 -21.69 -18.84 -23.23
CA GLY A 199 -21.88 -17.49 -22.72
C GLY A 199 -20.63 -16.95 -22.03
N ASP A 200 -20.45 -15.63 -22.09
CA ASP A 200 -19.40 -14.95 -21.33
C ASP A 200 -19.92 -14.61 -19.92
N TRP A 201 -19.91 -15.62 -19.05
CA TRP A 201 -20.48 -15.55 -17.71
C TRP A 201 -19.61 -14.76 -16.71
N VAL A 202 -18.30 -14.68 -16.95
CA VAL A 202 -17.30 -14.03 -16.08
C VAL A 202 -16.57 -12.97 -16.88
N LEU A 203 -16.95 -11.72 -16.66
CA LEU A 203 -16.44 -10.57 -17.40
C LEU A 203 -15.00 -10.24 -17.01
N ASP A 204 -14.69 -10.27 -15.72
CA ASP A 204 -13.38 -9.85 -15.24
C ASP A 204 -13.02 -10.46 -13.88
N TYR A 205 -11.73 -10.38 -13.54
CA TYR A 205 -11.19 -10.65 -12.23
C TYR A 205 -10.15 -9.59 -11.87
N ASN A 206 -10.39 -8.87 -10.79
CA ASN A 206 -9.49 -7.82 -10.32
C ASN A 206 -9.62 -7.61 -8.81
N ASN A 207 -8.53 -7.28 -8.12
CA ASN A 207 -8.50 -7.02 -6.67
C ASN A 207 -9.20 -8.12 -5.85
N ASN A 208 -8.84 -9.38 -6.11
CA ASN A 208 -9.45 -10.54 -5.47
C ASN A 208 -10.98 -10.59 -5.62
N GLN A 209 -11.53 -10.08 -6.72
CA GLN A 209 -12.97 -10.06 -6.98
C GLN A 209 -13.30 -10.55 -8.38
N ILE A 210 -14.35 -11.35 -8.50
CA ILE A 210 -14.89 -11.86 -9.76
C ILE A 210 -16.07 -10.97 -10.15
N TYR A 211 -16.07 -10.46 -11.38
CA TYR A 211 -17.16 -9.68 -11.97
C TYR A 211 -17.96 -10.57 -12.91
N LEU A 212 -19.25 -10.73 -12.64
CA LEU A 212 -20.14 -11.59 -13.39
C LEU A 212 -20.93 -10.80 -14.42
N ASN A 213 -21.29 -11.47 -15.52
CA ASN A 213 -22.16 -10.88 -16.55
C ASN A 213 -23.62 -10.91 -16.08
N LYS A 214 -24.01 -9.91 -15.28
CA LYS A 214 -25.35 -9.82 -14.69
C LYS A 214 -26.47 -9.73 -15.73
N THR A 215 -26.23 -9.06 -16.86
CA THR A 215 -27.20 -8.98 -17.96
C THR A 215 -27.46 -10.37 -18.55
N LEU A 216 -26.40 -11.13 -18.85
CA LEU A 216 -26.54 -12.48 -19.38
C LEU A 216 -27.25 -13.43 -18.38
N ILE A 217 -26.95 -13.31 -17.09
CA ILE A 217 -27.61 -14.09 -16.03
C ILE A 217 -29.10 -13.78 -15.97
N GLU A 218 -29.47 -12.50 -16.04
CA GLU A 218 -30.86 -12.05 -16.04
C GLU A 218 -31.62 -12.50 -17.30
N ASP A 219 -31.03 -12.31 -18.50
CA ASP A 219 -31.61 -12.72 -19.78
C ASP A 219 -31.84 -14.24 -19.86
N SER A 220 -30.99 -15.00 -19.17
CA SER A 220 -31.11 -16.47 -19.06
C SER A 220 -32.11 -16.93 -17.99
N GLN A 221 -32.80 -15.99 -17.33
CA GLN A 221 -33.78 -16.24 -16.26
C GLN A 221 -33.20 -17.02 -15.06
N ILE A 222 -31.90 -16.85 -14.79
CA ILE A 222 -31.22 -17.49 -13.66
C ILE A 222 -31.20 -16.52 -12.47
N SER A 223 -31.48 -17.03 -11.27
CA SER A 223 -31.33 -16.24 -10.05
C SER A 223 -29.86 -15.87 -9.82
N LEU A 224 -29.57 -14.56 -9.69
CA LEU A 224 -28.21 -14.08 -9.44
C LEU A 224 -27.63 -14.66 -8.14
N ASN A 225 -28.45 -14.76 -7.08
CA ASN A 225 -28.02 -15.35 -5.81
C ASN A 225 -27.60 -16.82 -6.00
N GLU A 226 -28.43 -17.62 -6.68
CA GLU A 226 -28.09 -19.03 -6.93
C GLU A 226 -26.85 -19.17 -7.81
N PHE A 227 -26.69 -18.30 -8.82
CA PHE A 227 -25.51 -18.27 -9.67
C PHE A 227 -24.25 -17.96 -8.87
N GLN A 228 -24.29 -16.94 -8.00
CA GLN A 228 -23.18 -16.58 -7.13
C GLN A 228 -22.80 -17.72 -6.17
N GLU A 229 -23.77 -18.40 -5.57
CA GLU A 229 -23.52 -19.54 -4.69
C GLU A 229 -22.87 -20.73 -5.43
N LYS A 230 -23.21 -20.95 -6.70
CA LYS A 230 -22.54 -21.97 -7.54
C LYS A 230 -21.08 -21.60 -7.81
N VAL A 231 -20.80 -20.35 -8.13
CA VAL A 231 -19.42 -19.89 -8.33
C VAL A 231 -18.62 -19.98 -7.03
N ILE A 232 -19.18 -19.57 -5.89
CA ILE A 232 -18.54 -19.71 -4.56
C ILE A 232 -18.23 -21.18 -4.27
N SER A 233 -19.22 -22.05 -4.44
CA SER A 233 -19.08 -23.50 -4.21
C SER A 233 -18.01 -24.12 -5.11
N PHE A 234 -17.79 -23.58 -6.30
CA PHE A 234 -16.70 -24.02 -7.18
C PHE A 234 -15.34 -23.53 -6.69
N ILE A 235 -15.17 -22.20 -6.52
CA ILE A 235 -13.86 -21.59 -6.28
C ILE A 235 -13.32 -21.89 -4.88
N ILE A 236 -14.18 -22.06 -3.87
CA ILE A 236 -13.75 -22.29 -2.48
C ILE A 236 -12.93 -23.58 -2.31
N ASN A 237 -13.03 -24.52 -3.26
CA ASN A 237 -12.22 -25.75 -3.28
C ASN A 237 -10.78 -25.52 -3.76
N SER A 238 -10.45 -24.33 -4.27
CA SER A 238 -9.08 -23.99 -4.59
C SER A 238 -8.21 -23.96 -3.33
N ALA A 239 -7.04 -24.60 -3.40
CA ALA A 239 -6.14 -24.73 -2.27
C ALA A 239 -5.72 -23.37 -1.65
N GLY A 240 -5.70 -22.30 -2.44
CA GLY A 240 -5.27 -20.97 -2.00
C GLY A 240 -6.36 -20.11 -1.38
N ILE A 241 -7.64 -20.47 -1.50
CA ILE A 241 -8.76 -19.63 -1.04
C ILE A 241 -9.13 -20.00 0.40
N SER A 242 -9.30 -18.98 1.25
CA SER A 242 -9.78 -19.13 2.64
C SER A 242 -11.24 -18.72 2.79
N ASN A 243 -11.68 -17.71 2.04
CA ASN A 243 -13.07 -17.23 2.03
C ASN A 243 -13.48 -16.85 0.61
N ALA A 244 -14.75 -17.06 0.28
CA ALA A 244 -15.40 -16.53 -0.91
C ALA A 244 -16.79 -16.06 -0.49
N ILE A 245 -17.11 -14.79 -0.72
CA ILE A 245 -18.36 -14.16 -0.26
C ILE A 245 -18.98 -13.38 -1.41
N SER A 246 -20.28 -13.56 -1.63
CA SER A 246 -21.00 -12.90 -2.72
C SER A 246 -21.42 -11.47 -2.35
N SER A 247 -21.65 -10.66 -3.38
CA SER A 247 -22.26 -9.34 -3.21
C SER A 247 -23.66 -9.44 -2.60
N HIS A 248 -24.42 -10.51 -2.88
CA HIS A 248 -25.71 -10.78 -2.25
C HIS A 248 -25.54 -11.04 -0.74
N GLN A 249 -24.57 -11.85 -0.33
CA GLN A 249 -24.28 -12.09 1.09
C GLN A 249 -23.84 -10.80 1.80
N PHE A 250 -22.98 -9.96 1.20
CA PHE A 250 -22.61 -8.68 1.81
C PHE A 250 -23.78 -7.70 2.00
N GLN A 251 -24.80 -7.77 1.15
CA GLN A 251 -25.99 -6.92 1.23
C GLN A 251 -27.01 -7.42 2.25
N ASN A 252 -27.04 -8.72 2.55
CA ASN A 252 -28.07 -9.35 3.36
C ASN A 252 -27.59 -9.89 4.71
N ILE A 253 -26.27 -9.94 4.94
CA ILE A 253 -25.67 -10.47 6.18
C ILE A 253 -24.77 -9.40 6.79
N ILE A 254 -24.89 -9.18 8.10
CA ILE A 254 -23.94 -8.33 8.85
C ILE A 254 -22.87 -9.23 9.44
N PHE A 255 -21.65 -9.12 8.92
CA PHE A 255 -20.49 -9.76 9.53
C PHE A 255 -19.98 -8.87 10.66
N THR A 256 -19.65 -9.47 11.81
CA THR A 256 -19.25 -8.74 13.03
C THR A 256 -17.77 -8.90 13.37
N GLN A 257 -17.10 -9.93 12.85
CA GLN A 257 -15.71 -10.24 13.17
C GLN A 257 -14.97 -10.98 12.05
N GLY A 258 -13.66 -11.14 12.23
CA GLY A 258 -12.80 -11.94 11.36
C GLY A 258 -12.62 -11.36 9.94
N MET A 259 -12.16 -12.22 9.04
CA MET A 259 -11.94 -11.86 7.63
C MET A 259 -13.24 -11.36 6.93
N PRO A 260 -14.42 -12.00 7.10
CA PRO A 260 -15.64 -11.53 6.46
C PRO A 260 -16.02 -10.09 6.84
N LYS A 261 -15.78 -9.65 8.08
CA LYS A 261 -15.98 -8.25 8.49
C LYS A 261 -15.08 -7.30 7.72
N LYS A 262 -13.79 -7.64 7.57
CA LYS A 262 -12.82 -6.83 6.83
C LYS A 262 -13.19 -6.72 5.34
N MET A 263 -13.60 -7.84 4.75
CA MET A 263 -14.10 -7.89 3.37
C MET A 263 -15.36 -7.02 3.21
N GLN A 264 -16.32 -7.14 4.12
CA GLN A 264 -17.55 -6.32 4.09
C GLN A 264 -17.26 -4.83 4.24
N ASN A 265 -16.31 -4.43 5.08
CA ASN A 265 -15.91 -3.02 5.21
C ASN A 265 -15.25 -2.47 3.93
N SER A 266 -14.75 -3.34 3.06
CA SER A 266 -14.09 -2.99 1.79
C SER A 266 -15.02 -3.15 0.58
N PHE A 267 -16.26 -3.59 0.80
CA PHE A 267 -17.25 -3.82 -0.25
C PHE A 267 -18.01 -2.53 -0.57
N ASN A 268 -18.07 -2.19 -1.86
CA ASN A 268 -18.89 -1.11 -2.40
C ASN A 268 -19.91 -1.67 -3.39
N GLN A 269 -21.20 -1.51 -3.11
CA GLN A 269 -22.28 -2.08 -3.93
C GLN A 269 -22.23 -1.71 -5.43
N LYS A 270 -21.65 -0.55 -5.78
CA LYS A 270 -21.59 -0.07 -7.17
C LYS A 270 -20.28 -0.38 -7.87
N ARG A 271 -19.22 -0.73 -7.14
CA ARG A 271 -17.84 -0.79 -7.66
C ARG A 271 -17.14 -2.12 -7.40
N SER A 272 -17.56 -2.86 -6.38
CA SER A 272 -17.00 -4.17 -6.08
C SER A 272 -17.57 -5.24 -7.00
N GLY A 273 -16.78 -6.28 -7.21
CA GLY A 273 -17.21 -7.46 -7.94
C GLY A 273 -18.31 -8.24 -7.22
N ASP A 274 -18.87 -9.19 -7.94
CA ASP A 274 -20.02 -9.97 -7.52
C ASP A 274 -19.64 -11.07 -6.52
N ILE A 275 -18.37 -11.46 -6.49
CA ILE A 275 -17.80 -12.39 -5.51
C ILE A 275 -16.43 -11.87 -5.11
N MET A 276 -16.20 -11.71 -3.81
CA MET A 276 -14.90 -11.34 -3.25
C MET A 276 -14.26 -12.57 -2.61
N ILE A 277 -12.97 -12.78 -2.88
CA ILE A 277 -12.20 -13.87 -2.29
C ILE A 277 -11.17 -13.32 -1.30
N SER A 278 -10.85 -14.12 -0.30
CA SER A 278 -9.64 -13.95 0.51
C SER A 278 -8.77 -15.17 0.30
N LEU A 279 -7.49 -14.96 0.03
CA LEU A 279 -6.51 -16.03 0.02
C LEU A 279 -6.22 -16.50 1.46
N LYS A 280 -5.54 -17.64 1.60
CA LYS A 280 -4.98 -18.12 2.87
C LYS A 280 -3.80 -17.24 3.30
N ALA A 281 -3.45 -17.30 4.58
CA ALA A 281 -2.29 -16.55 5.09
C ALA A 281 -1.00 -17.02 4.40
N GLY A 282 -0.13 -16.07 4.02
CA GLY A 282 1.12 -16.35 3.31
C GLY A 282 0.93 -16.67 1.82
N TRP A 283 -0.30 -16.56 1.29
CA TRP A 283 -0.57 -16.73 -0.13
C TRP A 283 -0.68 -15.37 -0.82
N ILE A 284 -0.09 -15.28 -2.01
CA ILE A 284 -0.23 -14.14 -2.92
C ILE A 284 -0.76 -14.61 -4.28
N GLU A 285 -1.27 -13.70 -5.09
CA GLU A 285 -1.61 -13.96 -6.50
C GLU A 285 -0.35 -14.23 -7.34
N ASP A 286 -0.52 -14.87 -8.50
CA ASP A 286 0.56 -15.03 -9.47
C ASP A 286 0.88 -13.68 -10.12
N ILE A 287 1.93 -13.02 -9.63
CA ILE A 287 2.35 -11.67 -10.03
C ILE A 287 3.85 -11.66 -10.38
N PRO A 288 4.33 -10.67 -11.17
CA PRO A 288 5.74 -10.60 -11.56
C PRO A 288 6.66 -9.98 -10.48
N PHE A 289 6.34 -10.17 -9.20
CA PHE A 289 7.03 -9.57 -8.05
C PHE A 289 7.22 -10.59 -6.93
N VAL A 290 8.15 -10.32 -6.01
CA VAL A 290 8.52 -11.30 -4.96
C VAL A 290 7.53 -11.35 -3.81
N CYS A 291 6.83 -10.25 -3.56
CA CYS A 291 5.82 -10.13 -2.52
C CYS A 291 4.65 -9.27 -3.00
N ASN A 292 3.57 -9.27 -2.22
CA ASN A 292 2.41 -8.41 -2.46
C ASN A 292 1.82 -7.90 -1.15
N HIS A 293 0.81 -7.07 -1.25
CA HIS A 293 -0.14 -6.79 -0.17
C HIS A 293 -1.54 -7.24 -0.62
N ASN A 294 -2.61 -6.60 -0.14
CA ASN A 294 -4.01 -6.90 -0.49
C ASN A 294 -4.64 -8.12 0.24
N SER A 295 -4.17 -8.46 1.43
CA SER A 295 -4.83 -9.40 2.33
C SER A 295 -5.38 -8.73 3.61
N GLY A 296 -6.34 -9.39 4.26
CA GLY A 296 -6.83 -8.96 5.57
C GLY A 296 -5.97 -9.47 6.74
N TYR A 297 -4.78 -10.01 6.51
CA TYR A 297 -3.90 -10.53 7.57
C TYR A 297 -3.00 -9.45 8.16
N LYS A 298 -2.41 -9.72 9.33
CA LYS A 298 -1.69 -8.71 10.10
C LYS A 298 -0.45 -8.16 9.39
N TYR A 299 0.24 -8.95 8.56
CA TYR A 299 1.40 -8.45 7.81
C TYR A 299 1.03 -7.33 6.82
N ASP A 300 -0.21 -7.28 6.34
CA ASP A 300 -0.72 -6.19 5.51
C ASP A 300 -1.49 -5.12 6.30
N THR A 301 -2.20 -5.50 7.36
CA THR A 301 -3.12 -4.55 8.06
C THR A 301 -2.51 -3.90 9.30
N ASN A 302 -1.35 -4.35 9.78
CA ASN A 302 -0.69 -3.78 10.95
C ASN A 302 0.31 -2.71 10.52
N VAL A 303 -0.12 -1.45 10.58
CA VAL A 303 0.68 -0.30 10.14
C VAL A 303 1.10 0.56 11.33
N PRO A 304 2.23 1.27 11.27
CA PRO A 304 2.59 2.22 12.31
C PRO A 304 1.59 3.38 12.36
N LEU A 305 1.43 3.97 13.54
CA LEU A 305 0.76 5.26 13.71
C LEU A 305 1.54 6.08 14.73
N ILE A 306 2.25 7.09 14.25
CA ILE A 306 3.07 7.98 15.06
C ILE A 306 2.44 9.36 15.03
N TRP A 307 2.35 10.01 16.19
CA TRP A 307 1.92 11.40 16.34
C TRP A 307 3.07 12.21 16.94
N TYR A 308 3.28 13.43 16.45
CA TYR A 308 4.36 14.31 16.90
C TYR A 308 3.97 15.80 16.85
N GLY A 309 4.55 16.60 17.76
CA GLY A 309 4.39 18.05 17.77
C GLY A 309 3.23 18.56 18.65
N TRP A 310 2.50 19.54 18.14
CA TRP A 310 1.47 20.31 18.81
C TRP A 310 0.49 19.43 19.61
N LYS A 311 0.48 19.66 20.92
CA LYS A 311 -0.41 19.02 21.91
C LYS A 311 -0.31 17.49 22.02
N VAL A 312 0.60 16.84 21.31
CA VAL A 312 0.78 15.39 21.40
C VAL A 312 1.40 15.03 22.74
N LYS A 313 0.82 14.05 23.43
CA LYS A 313 1.35 13.52 24.69
C LYS A 313 2.38 12.42 24.40
N LYS A 314 3.57 12.52 25.00
CA LYS A 314 4.59 11.46 24.94
C LYS A 314 4.08 10.20 25.66
N GLN A 315 3.81 9.14 24.89
CA GLN A 315 3.38 7.83 25.41
C GLN A 315 3.45 6.78 24.30
N ASN A 316 3.34 5.51 24.70
CA ASN A 316 3.10 4.39 23.78
C ASN A 316 1.69 3.85 24.02
N ILE A 317 0.96 3.57 22.94
CA ILE A 317 -0.37 2.96 22.98
C ILE A 317 -0.26 1.59 22.33
N PHE A 318 -0.48 0.54 23.11
CA PHE A 318 -0.42 -0.86 22.64
C PHE A 318 -1.78 -1.47 22.31
N ASN A 319 -2.87 -0.73 22.58
CA ASN A 319 -4.21 -1.15 22.19
C ASN A 319 -4.38 -1.07 20.68
N ASN A 320 -5.21 -1.95 20.11
CA ASN A 320 -5.55 -1.88 18.69
C ASN A 320 -6.21 -0.54 18.36
N VAL A 321 -5.69 0.13 17.34
CA VAL A 321 -6.23 1.36 16.77
C VAL A 321 -6.60 1.09 15.31
N ASN A 322 -7.75 1.61 14.87
CA ASN A 322 -8.13 1.55 13.46
C ASN A 322 -7.63 2.80 12.73
N ILE A 323 -7.11 2.65 11.51
CA ILE A 323 -6.70 3.80 10.68
C ILE A 323 -7.86 4.78 10.42
N THR A 324 -9.11 4.30 10.43
CA THR A 324 -10.30 5.15 10.30
C THR A 324 -10.46 6.15 11.46
N SER A 325 -9.74 5.97 12.57
CA SER A 325 -9.72 6.89 13.70
C SER A 325 -8.87 8.15 13.47
N ILE A 326 -7.97 8.17 12.48
CA ILE A 326 -7.05 9.30 12.26
C ILE A 326 -7.83 10.58 11.90
N ALA A 327 -8.67 10.53 10.87
CA ALA A 327 -9.41 11.69 10.39
C ALA A 327 -10.34 12.33 11.46
N PRO A 328 -11.23 11.60 12.15
CA PRO A 328 -12.06 12.19 13.20
C PRO A 328 -11.23 12.72 14.39
N THR A 329 -10.07 12.13 14.65
CA THR A 329 -9.12 12.61 15.67
C THR A 329 -8.53 13.96 15.29
N ILE A 330 -8.10 14.14 14.02
CA ILE A 330 -7.63 15.42 13.50
C ILE A 330 -8.76 16.46 13.53
N SER A 331 -9.96 16.11 13.09
CA SER A 331 -11.11 17.01 13.14
C SER A 331 -11.40 17.49 14.55
N LYS A 332 -11.35 16.58 15.55
CA LYS A 332 -11.55 16.93 16.95
C LYS A 332 -10.52 17.95 17.44
N ILE A 333 -9.23 17.75 17.15
CA ILE A 333 -8.18 18.64 17.67
C ILE A 333 -8.16 20.01 16.97
N LEU A 334 -8.55 20.05 15.70
CA LEU A 334 -8.71 21.28 14.92
C LEU A 334 -10.05 21.99 15.18
N ASN A 335 -10.94 21.39 15.97
CA ASN A 335 -12.30 21.89 16.22
C ASN A 335 -13.09 22.10 14.90
N THR A 336 -12.98 21.13 13.99
CA THR A 336 -13.72 21.08 12.72
C THR A 336 -14.68 19.89 12.70
N PRO A 337 -15.72 19.91 11.86
CA PRO A 337 -16.54 18.73 11.63
C PRO A 337 -15.71 17.55 11.13
N ALA A 338 -16.01 16.35 11.62
CA ALA A 338 -15.44 15.12 11.07
C ALA A 338 -15.96 14.89 9.63
N PRO A 339 -15.20 14.19 8.77
CA PRO A 339 -15.70 13.76 7.48
C PRO A 339 -17.04 13.02 7.63
N PRO A 340 -18.04 13.28 6.78
CA PRO A 340 -19.42 12.84 7.01
C PRO A 340 -19.61 11.32 7.06
N ALA A 341 -18.69 10.56 6.46
CA ALA A 341 -18.71 9.09 6.44
C ALA A 341 -17.63 8.46 7.35
N SER A 342 -17.00 9.22 8.25
CA SER A 342 -16.01 8.67 9.16
C SER A 342 -16.64 7.68 10.14
N THR A 343 -16.05 6.51 10.28
CA THR A 343 -16.54 5.42 11.17
C THR A 343 -15.61 5.14 12.36
N GLY A 344 -14.45 5.80 12.42
CA GLY A 344 -13.47 5.61 13.48
C GLY A 344 -13.79 6.38 14.75
N GLU A 345 -13.31 5.86 15.88
CA GLU A 345 -13.41 6.52 17.17
C GLU A 345 -12.27 7.52 17.37
N VAL A 346 -12.54 8.65 18.03
CA VAL A 346 -11.52 9.66 18.36
C VAL A 346 -10.53 9.11 19.37
N LEU A 347 -9.23 9.25 19.09
CA LEU A 347 -8.13 8.82 19.97
C LEU A 347 -7.86 9.86 21.07
N ASN A 348 -8.79 9.98 22.02
CA ASN A 348 -8.74 11.00 23.08
C ASN A 348 -7.45 10.96 23.91
N SER A 349 -6.86 9.78 24.11
CA SER A 349 -5.66 9.63 24.93
C SER A 349 -4.40 10.24 24.29
N VAL A 350 -4.38 10.45 22.96
CA VAL A 350 -3.18 10.88 22.20
C VAL A 350 -2.76 12.31 22.54
N PHE A 351 -3.72 13.18 22.87
CA PHE A 351 -3.47 14.61 23.07
C PHE A 351 -3.62 15.02 24.53
N ASN A 352 -2.94 16.09 24.90
CA ASN A 352 -3.12 16.71 26.21
C ASN A 352 -4.57 17.24 26.34
N ASN A 353 -5.27 16.84 27.41
CA ASN A 353 -6.62 17.32 27.70
C ASN A 353 -6.65 18.85 27.78
N LYS A 354 -7.68 19.45 27.18
CA LYS A 354 -8.22 20.73 27.65
C LYS A 354 -9.44 20.45 28.51
#